data_AF-A0A935EK42-F1
#
_entry.id   AF-A0A935EK42-F1
#
_cell.length_a   1.000
_cell.length_b   1.000
_cell.length_c   1.000
_cell.angle_alpha   90.00
_cell.angle_beta   90.00
_cell.angle_gamma   90.00
#
_symmetry.space_group_name_H-M   'P 1'
#
loop_
_entity.id
_entity.type
_entity.pdbx_description
1 polymer ?
#
loop_
_entity_poly.entity_id
_entity_poly.type
_entity_poly.pdbx_seq_one_letter_code
_entity_poly.pdbx_strand_id
1 'polypeptide(L)'
;MKLIHIIICLALLGVLLWINQTLVTEQTLAYGGLSWIGWLSILALGLLVGFVTVFKDSRRAIQFFKSRGENAGASSSVRTLSSAELKELGLDKYRGPSYPHPVIFAERCIGCQACVDACPHDVLAIVDGTAAAVAPDLCMEDTACQAECPVNPKACIVINTAKEVRSLPTPTRDGASYETNVPGCYIIGDVSGVPLIKNAVKEGAEVTAHIAKNLASSPAEPKADYDVAIIGVGPGGASAAAEAHLAGLKYIALEQGNTLATIDLYPKGKYIFFKPDTKDWFGGIPVAGLGLAKAKYAAADTSDDESIIAAIGAPLADLVHHEAPSLSSELIAKIPQALRAESQPLLEAKIEKELKKRIVGYLRSEGSGDWATLYQRHFIAECDSLISNFRSEISDQLQTKIPGDQRENILAVWLGSLADKGVKVNENESCKTVKRADDGDYFVITTEHGAEKTPHTYRARRVIIAIGLRGAPNKLRLPNEDLKFHIDGHEEAKVIYGLSNPMEFRGRHLIVVGGGNVAVEAAVDLVCTRDGNAISHRKPEDMNKVTMLVRDYLAPTVKFGNKLQLYQCADEGLIDLRFGEGIKEMREYEVVIENVVTKQETGTIQNDYIFALIGGERPNRFLN
;
A
#
# COMPACT_ATOMS: atom_id res chain seq x y z
N MET A 1 30.99 -26.79 -21.15
CA MET A 1 30.73 -28.24 -21.31
C MET A 1 31.84 -29.03 -20.63
N LYS A 2 31.53 -29.99 -19.75
CA LYS A 2 32.57 -30.81 -19.07
C LYS A 2 33.26 -31.72 -20.11
N LEU A 3 34.58 -31.94 -19.98
CA LEU A 3 35.44 -32.74 -20.88
C LEU A 3 34.81 -34.08 -21.31
N ILE A 4 34.10 -34.74 -20.40
CA ILE A 4 33.34 -35.98 -20.63
C ILE A 4 32.33 -35.88 -21.79
N HIS A 5 31.66 -34.74 -21.96
CA HIS A 5 30.64 -34.58 -23.02
C HIS A 5 31.29 -34.47 -24.39
N ILE A 6 32.47 -33.85 -24.48
CA ILE A 6 33.22 -33.75 -25.73
C ILE A 6 33.70 -35.14 -26.13
N ILE A 7 34.19 -35.94 -25.18
CA ILE A 7 34.65 -37.31 -25.43
C ILE A 7 33.49 -38.19 -25.95
N ILE A 8 32.31 -38.10 -25.32
CA ILE A 8 31.13 -38.88 -25.75
C ILE A 8 30.67 -38.45 -27.15
N CYS A 9 30.62 -37.15 -27.44
CA CYS A 9 30.24 -36.67 -28.77
C CYS A 9 31.22 -37.12 -29.85
N LEU A 10 32.53 -37.04 -29.59
CA LEU A 10 33.55 -37.48 -30.54
C LEU A 10 33.50 -39.00 -30.77
N ALA A 11 33.25 -39.79 -29.72
CA ALA A 11 33.08 -41.24 -29.85
C ALA A 11 31.86 -41.60 -30.70
N LEU A 12 30.70 -40.95 -30.47
CA LEU A 12 29.50 -41.14 -31.27
C LEU A 12 29.70 -40.72 -32.73
N LEU A 13 30.39 -39.60 -32.97
CA LEU A 13 30.70 -39.15 -34.32
C LEU A 13 31.60 -40.17 -35.05
N GLY A 14 32.59 -40.73 -34.36
CA GLY A 14 33.46 -41.78 -34.89
C GLY A 14 32.70 -43.04 -35.28
N VAL A 15 31.76 -43.50 -34.44
CA VAL A 15 30.91 -44.66 -34.74
C VAL A 15 30.02 -44.40 -35.94
N LEU A 16 29.41 -43.21 -36.04
CA LEU A 16 28.56 -42.85 -37.19
C LEU A 16 29.35 -42.80 -38.51
N LEU A 17 30.57 -42.27 -38.48
CA LEU A 17 31.46 -42.26 -39.65
C LEU A 17 31.87 -43.68 -40.07
N TRP A 18 32.18 -44.55 -39.11
CA TRP A 18 32.54 -45.94 -39.36
C TRP A 18 31.37 -46.74 -39.97
N ILE A 19 30.16 -46.57 -39.43
CA ILE A 19 28.93 -47.18 -39.97
C ILE A 19 28.68 -46.69 -41.40
N ASN A 20 28.83 -45.39 -41.65
CA ASN A 20 28.64 -44.83 -42.99
C ASN A 20 29.67 -45.35 -44.00
N GLN A 21 30.91 -45.61 -43.59
CA GLN A 21 31.93 -46.20 -44.48
C GLN A 21 31.73 -47.69 -44.74
N THR A 22 31.18 -48.43 -43.77
CA THR A 22 31.05 -49.90 -43.87
C THR A 22 29.78 -50.36 -44.56
N LEU A 23 28.69 -49.59 -44.49
CA LEU A 23 27.39 -50.01 -45.02
C LEU A 23 27.01 -49.37 -46.36
N VAL A 24 27.80 -48.43 -46.88
CA VAL A 24 27.46 -47.68 -48.10
C VAL A 24 28.40 -48.07 -49.24
N THR A 25 27.92 -48.90 -50.16
CA THR A 25 28.61 -49.28 -51.41
C THR A 25 28.49 -48.19 -52.49
N GLU A 26 29.52 -48.10 -53.35
CA GLU A 26 29.99 -46.98 -54.21
C GLU A 26 29.00 -46.19 -55.12
N GLN A 27 27.68 -46.38 -55.06
CA GLN A 27 26.74 -45.72 -55.99
C GLN A 27 25.65 -44.86 -55.36
N THR A 28 25.85 -44.36 -54.14
CA THR A 28 24.91 -43.38 -53.56
C THR A 28 25.50 -41.98 -53.57
N LEU A 29 24.75 -41.00 -54.09
CA LEU A 29 25.12 -39.58 -54.05
C LEU A 29 25.33 -39.15 -52.59
N ALA A 30 26.59 -38.98 -52.21
CA ALA A 30 26.96 -38.45 -50.90
C ALA A 30 26.96 -36.91 -50.96
N TYR A 31 26.10 -36.27 -50.16
CA TYR A 31 26.15 -34.83 -49.95
C TYR A 31 27.00 -34.55 -48.70
N GLY A 32 28.15 -33.89 -48.89
CA GLY A 32 29.07 -33.58 -47.78
C GLY A 32 29.79 -34.80 -47.18
N GLY A 33 29.95 -35.89 -47.94
CA GLY A 33 30.67 -37.10 -47.49
C GLY A 33 29.85 -38.09 -46.65
N LEU A 34 28.59 -37.80 -46.39
CA LEU A 34 27.64 -38.69 -45.70
C LEU A 34 26.52 -39.11 -46.65
N SER A 35 26.07 -40.36 -46.52
CA SER A 35 24.85 -40.83 -47.18
C SER A 35 23.60 -40.19 -46.55
N TRP A 36 22.46 -40.30 -47.23
CA TRP A 36 21.17 -39.86 -46.66
C TRP A 36 20.84 -40.57 -45.32
N ILE A 37 21.28 -41.82 -45.16
CA ILE A 37 21.17 -42.59 -43.91
C ILE A 37 22.03 -41.97 -42.81
N GLY A 38 23.24 -41.51 -43.14
CA GLY A 38 24.12 -40.80 -42.21
C GLY A 38 23.49 -39.50 -41.69
N TRP A 39 22.90 -38.72 -42.57
CA TRP A 39 22.21 -37.47 -42.19
C TRP A 39 20.98 -37.71 -41.31
N LEU A 40 20.15 -38.72 -41.64
CA LEU A 40 19.01 -39.10 -40.79
C LEU A 40 19.45 -39.58 -39.40
N SER A 41 20.57 -40.30 -39.31
CA SER A 41 21.11 -40.78 -38.03
C SER A 41 21.56 -39.62 -37.13
N ILE A 42 22.18 -38.58 -37.71
CA ILE A 42 22.57 -37.37 -36.97
C ILE A 42 21.34 -36.60 -36.48
N LEU A 43 20.31 -36.45 -37.34
CA LEU A 43 19.07 -35.77 -36.96
C LEU A 43 18.35 -36.49 -35.81
N ALA A 44 18.23 -37.82 -35.89
CA ALA A 44 17.62 -38.64 -34.85
C ALA A 44 18.39 -38.55 -33.52
N LEU A 45 19.72 -38.56 -33.55
CA LEU A 45 20.54 -38.41 -32.35
C LEU A 45 20.38 -37.00 -31.75
N GLY A 46 20.33 -35.96 -32.58
CA GLY A 46 20.09 -34.58 -32.14
C GLY A 46 18.74 -34.43 -31.43
N LEU A 47 17.68 -35.01 -31.99
CA LEU A 47 16.35 -35.04 -31.38
C LEU A 47 16.33 -35.82 -30.06
N LEU A 48 17.01 -36.97 -29.99
CA LEU A 48 17.11 -37.77 -28.76
C LEU A 48 17.81 -37.00 -27.63
N VAL A 49 18.93 -36.35 -27.93
CA VAL A 49 19.68 -35.54 -26.96
C VAL A 49 18.87 -34.31 -26.52
N GLY A 50 18.19 -33.66 -27.46
CA GLY A 50 17.24 -32.57 -27.17
C GLY A 50 16.12 -33.03 -26.25
N PHE A 51 15.53 -34.20 -26.51
CA PHE A 51 14.46 -34.75 -25.68
C PHE A 51 14.93 -35.07 -24.25
N VAL A 52 16.10 -35.70 -24.10
CA VAL A 52 16.69 -36.03 -22.78
C VAL A 52 17.01 -34.78 -21.97
N THR A 53 17.52 -33.73 -22.62
CA THR A 53 17.83 -32.45 -21.94
C THR A 53 16.56 -31.74 -21.48
N VAL A 54 15.54 -31.62 -22.33
CA VAL A 54 14.23 -31.05 -21.98
C VAL A 54 13.58 -31.83 -20.83
N PHE A 55 13.62 -33.17 -20.86
CA PHE A 55 13.02 -33.99 -19.81
C PHE A 55 13.75 -33.85 -18.46
N LYS A 56 15.07 -33.70 -18.48
CA LYS A 56 15.89 -33.52 -17.28
C LYS A 56 15.69 -32.13 -16.66
N ASP A 57 15.59 -31.09 -17.48
CA ASP A 57 15.27 -29.74 -17.00
C ASP A 57 13.83 -29.64 -16.50
N SER A 58 12.88 -30.31 -17.16
CA SER A 58 11.49 -30.38 -16.70
C SER A 58 11.37 -31.06 -15.33
N ARG A 59 12.08 -32.17 -15.09
CA ARG A 59 12.12 -32.81 -13.76
C ARG A 59 12.74 -31.91 -12.69
N ARG A 60 13.78 -31.15 -13.05
CA ARG A 60 14.43 -30.19 -12.14
C ARG A 60 13.50 -29.02 -11.80
N ALA A 61 12.75 -28.53 -12.78
CA ALA A 61 11.71 -27.51 -12.59
C ALA A 61 10.59 -28.02 -11.67
N ILE A 62 10.10 -29.24 -11.89
CA ILE A 62 9.06 -29.85 -11.04
C ILE A 62 9.55 -30.03 -9.59
N GLN A 63 10.79 -30.47 -9.39
CA GLN A 63 11.39 -30.55 -8.04
C GLN A 63 11.56 -29.17 -7.39
N PHE A 64 11.88 -28.14 -8.18
CA PHE A 64 11.95 -26.75 -7.71
C PHE A 64 10.58 -26.19 -7.28
N PHE A 65 9.50 -26.51 -8.00
CA PHE A 65 8.15 -26.12 -7.57
C PHE A 65 7.69 -26.88 -6.32
N LYS A 66 8.03 -28.17 -6.22
CA LYS A 66 7.67 -29.00 -5.05
C LYS A 66 8.39 -28.56 -3.77
N SER A 67 9.67 -28.18 -3.86
CA SER A 67 10.43 -27.66 -2.71
C SER A 67 9.96 -26.27 -2.26
N ARG A 68 9.28 -25.50 -3.12
CA ARG A 68 8.70 -24.19 -2.77
C ARG A 68 7.38 -24.33 -2.01
N GLY A 69 6.59 -25.36 -2.32
CA GLY A 69 5.38 -25.70 -1.56
C GLY A 69 5.66 -26.18 -0.13
N GLU A 70 6.82 -26.83 0.08
CA GLU A 70 7.23 -27.34 1.39
C GLU A 70 8.00 -26.31 2.24
N ASN A 71 8.54 -25.24 1.63
CA ASN A 71 9.30 -24.17 2.32
C ASN A 71 8.56 -22.83 2.42
N ALA A 72 7.24 -22.80 2.25
CA ALA A 72 6.41 -21.63 2.57
C ALA A 72 6.23 -21.45 4.09
N GLY A 73 7.32 -21.57 4.85
CA GLY A 73 7.44 -21.17 6.24
C GLY A 73 7.88 -19.70 6.34
N ALA A 74 7.49 -19.05 7.44
CA ALA A 74 7.54 -17.61 7.65
C ALA A 74 8.80 -16.88 7.13
N SER A 75 8.58 -15.81 6.35
CA SER A 75 9.60 -14.78 6.14
C SER A 75 9.09 -13.45 6.68
N SER A 76 9.51 -13.12 7.89
CA SER A 76 9.46 -11.74 8.40
C SER A 76 10.66 -11.41 9.28
N SER A 77 11.86 -11.76 8.80
CA SER A 77 13.07 -11.06 9.20
C SER A 77 13.58 -10.30 7.98
N VAL A 78 13.60 -8.97 8.05
CA VAL A 78 14.34 -8.15 7.09
C VAL A 78 15.76 -8.68 7.03
N ARG A 79 16.13 -9.36 5.94
CA ARG A 79 17.47 -9.93 5.78
C ARG A 79 18.43 -8.80 5.43
N THR A 80 19.14 -8.31 6.43
CA THR A 80 20.31 -7.44 6.23
C THR A 80 21.43 -8.23 5.58
N LEU A 81 22.04 -7.69 4.52
CA LEU A 81 23.22 -8.28 3.88
C LEU A 81 24.44 -8.11 4.80
N SER A 82 25.19 -9.18 5.00
CA SER A 82 26.48 -9.14 5.70
C SER A 82 27.55 -8.44 4.84
N SER A 83 28.62 -7.96 5.48
CA SER A 83 29.76 -7.35 4.77
C SER A 83 30.43 -8.32 3.77
N ALA A 84 30.36 -9.63 4.01
CA ALA A 84 30.86 -10.65 3.09
C ALA A 84 29.97 -10.75 1.83
N GLU A 85 28.65 -10.74 1.99
CA GLU A 85 27.69 -10.75 0.87
C GLU A 85 27.74 -9.46 0.05
N LEU A 86 27.94 -8.30 0.69
CA LEU A 86 28.18 -7.03 0.00
C LEU A 86 29.43 -7.08 -0.89
N LYS A 87 30.49 -7.74 -0.41
CA LYS A 87 31.72 -7.93 -1.18
C LYS A 87 31.54 -8.91 -2.34
N GLU A 88 30.78 -9.99 -2.14
CA GLU A 88 30.44 -10.96 -3.19
C GLU A 88 29.58 -10.33 -4.31
N LEU A 89 28.72 -9.37 -3.95
CA LEU A 89 27.90 -8.60 -4.89
C LEU A 89 28.63 -7.44 -5.56
N GLY A 90 29.91 -7.19 -5.24
CA GLY A 90 30.69 -6.08 -5.79
C GLY A 90 30.27 -4.69 -5.27
N LEU A 91 29.61 -4.65 -4.12
CA LEU A 91 29.03 -3.44 -3.51
C LEU A 91 29.82 -2.93 -2.30
N ASP A 92 30.99 -3.51 -2.00
CA ASP A 92 31.89 -3.08 -0.92
C ASP A 92 32.33 -1.61 -1.05
N LYS A 93 32.28 -1.06 -2.26
CA LYS A 93 32.61 0.35 -2.58
C LYS A 93 31.40 1.19 -2.95
N TYR A 94 30.18 0.67 -2.84
CA TYR A 94 28.97 1.36 -3.24
C TYR A 94 28.77 2.64 -2.42
N ARG A 95 28.71 3.79 -3.11
CA ARG A 95 28.58 5.15 -2.54
C ARG A 95 27.18 5.73 -2.82
N GLY A 96 26.15 4.89 -2.72
CA GLY A 96 24.76 5.31 -2.93
C GLY A 96 24.24 6.30 -1.88
N PRO A 97 23.02 6.81 -2.08
CA PRO A 97 22.41 7.76 -1.17
C PRO A 97 22.33 7.22 0.27
N SER A 98 22.37 8.11 1.26
CA SER A 98 22.46 7.74 2.67
C SER A 98 21.15 7.26 3.31
N TYR A 99 20.21 6.84 2.49
CA TYR A 99 18.91 6.31 2.86
C TYR A 99 18.71 5.01 2.09
N PRO A 100 17.82 4.14 2.57
CA PRO A 100 17.57 2.87 1.91
C PRO A 100 17.02 3.07 0.51
N HIS A 101 17.43 2.23 -0.43
CA HIS A 101 17.01 2.35 -1.81
C HIS A 101 17.22 1.02 -2.55
N PRO A 102 16.46 0.77 -3.63
CA PRO A 102 16.71 -0.36 -4.49
C PRO A 102 17.93 -0.09 -5.37
N VAL A 103 18.76 -1.11 -5.52
CA VAL A 103 19.83 -1.18 -6.52
C VAL A 103 19.44 -2.20 -7.57
N ILE A 104 19.49 -1.79 -8.84
CA ILE A 104 19.23 -2.65 -9.97
C ILE A 104 20.55 -2.99 -10.68
N PHE A 105 20.81 -4.28 -10.80
CA PHE A 105 21.89 -4.83 -11.62
C PHE A 105 21.37 -5.01 -13.04
N ALA A 106 21.62 -4.02 -13.90
CA ALA A 106 21.11 -4.00 -15.27
C ALA A 106 21.53 -5.25 -16.07
N GLU A 107 22.75 -5.74 -15.85
CA GLU A 107 23.30 -6.93 -16.49
C GLU A 107 22.59 -8.25 -16.11
N ARG A 108 21.80 -8.22 -15.03
CA ARG A 108 20.96 -9.35 -14.57
C ARG A 108 19.50 -9.13 -14.90
N CYS A 109 19.10 -7.91 -15.18
CA CYS A 109 17.70 -7.55 -15.34
C CYS A 109 17.16 -8.12 -16.66
N ILE A 110 16.11 -8.93 -16.57
CA ILE A 110 15.41 -9.49 -17.74
C ILE A 110 14.23 -8.62 -18.21
N GLY A 111 14.05 -7.42 -17.63
CA GLY A 111 12.99 -6.50 -18.02
C GLY A 111 11.55 -6.92 -17.64
N CYS A 112 11.38 -8.00 -16.87
CA CYS A 112 10.06 -8.59 -16.55
C CYS A 112 9.09 -7.72 -15.72
N GLN A 113 9.49 -6.52 -15.31
CA GLN A 113 8.68 -5.56 -14.55
C GLN A 113 8.19 -5.98 -13.14
N ALA A 114 8.38 -7.23 -12.71
CA ALA A 114 7.92 -7.71 -11.40
C ALA A 114 8.29 -6.79 -10.21
N CYS A 115 9.53 -6.28 -10.18
CA CYS A 115 9.99 -5.36 -9.13
C CYS A 115 9.31 -3.97 -9.17
N VAL A 116 8.99 -3.48 -10.37
CA VAL A 116 8.28 -2.21 -10.60
C VAL A 116 6.84 -2.32 -10.10
N ASP A 117 6.18 -3.44 -10.40
CA ASP A 117 4.78 -3.65 -10.04
C ASP A 117 4.62 -3.90 -8.53
N ALA A 118 5.59 -4.62 -7.95
CA ALA A 118 5.68 -4.90 -6.52
C ALA A 118 5.92 -3.65 -5.67
N CYS A 119 6.60 -2.64 -6.21
CA CYS A 119 6.89 -1.42 -5.47
C CYS A 119 5.58 -0.64 -5.15
N PRO A 120 5.25 -0.41 -3.87
CA PRO A 120 4.05 0.35 -3.50
C PRO A 120 4.29 1.88 -3.52
N HIS A 121 5.53 2.30 -3.76
CA HIS A 121 5.98 3.69 -3.67
C HIS A 121 6.41 4.29 -5.03
N ASP A 122 6.26 3.53 -6.12
CA ASP A 122 6.66 3.94 -7.48
C ASP A 122 8.13 4.39 -7.58
N VAL A 123 9.00 3.75 -6.80
CA VAL A 123 10.45 3.98 -6.77
C VAL A 123 11.14 3.49 -8.05
N LEU A 124 10.57 2.47 -8.66
CA LEU A 124 11.13 1.74 -9.80
C LEU A 124 10.29 1.97 -11.06
N ALA A 125 10.93 2.03 -12.22
CA ALA A 125 10.29 2.02 -13.54
C ALA A 125 11.10 1.18 -14.54
N ILE A 126 10.52 0.86 -15.70
CA ILE A 126 11.27 0.29 -16.83
C ILE A 126 11.85 1.42 -17.67
N VAL A 127 13.17 1.43 -17.83
CA VAL A 127 13.93 2.35 -18.68
C VAL A 127 14.80 1.51 -19.61
N ASP A 128 14.64 1.71 -20.92
CA ASP A 128 15.37 0.98 -21.97
C ASP A 128 15.32 -0.55 -21.80
N GLY A 129 14.14 -1.08 -21.43
CA GLY A 129 13.92 -2.52 -21.24
C GLY A 129 14.50 -3.10 -19.95
N THR A 130 15.09 -2.28 -19.07
CA THR A 130 15.60 -2.70 -17.76
C THR A 130 14.91 -1.96 -16.63
N ALA A 131 14.81 -2.56 -15.45
CA ALA A 131 14.32 -1.84 -14.28
C ALA A 131 15.36 -0.79 -13.84
N ALA A 132 14.89 0.39 -13.43
CA ALA A 132 15.71 1.46 -12.92
C ALA A 132 15.06 2.10 -11.70
N ALA A 133 15.87 2.50 -10.72
CA ALA A 133 15.42 3.30 -9.59
C ALA A 133 15.30 4.76 -10.00
N VAL A 134 14.08 5.16 -10.39
CA VAL A 134 13.78 6.51 -10.87
C VAL A 134 13.49 7.49 -9.74
N ALA A 135 13.10 6.99 -8.56
CA ALA A 135 12.84 7.79 -7.36
C ALA A 135 13.35 7.07 -6.09
N PRO A 136 14.66 6.79 -5.98
CA PRO A 136 15.24 5.98 -4.90
C PRO A 136 15.00 6.54 -3.49
N ASP A 137 14.78 7.84 -3.38
CA ASP A 137 14.41 8.59 -2.17
C ASP A 137 13.02 8.31 -1.61
N LEU A 138 12.16 7.65 -2.39
CA LEU A 138 10.82 7.21 -1.95
C LEU A 138 10.81 5.80 -1.36
N CYS A 139 11.95 5.12 -1.30
CA CYS A 139 12.02 3.74 -0.81
C CYS A 139 11.78 3.68 0.69
N MET A 140 10.84 2.80 1.10
CA MET A 140 10.45 2.58 2.50
C MET A 140 10.93 1.23 3.05
N GLU A 141 11.92 0.61 2.42
CA GLU A 141 12.52 -0.67 2.87
C GLU A 141 11.57 -1.87 2.93
N ASP A 142 10.41 -1.82 2.29
CA ASP A 142 9.44 -2.91 2.33
C ASP A 142 9.98 -4.20 1.67
N THR A 143 11.01 -4.08 0.84
CA THR A 143 11.73 -5.17 0.14
C THR A 143 10.86 -6.00 -0.82
N ALA A 144 9.62 -5.58 -1.13
CA ALA A 144 8.74 -6.31 -2.05
C ALA A 144 9.36 -6.42 -3.45
N CYS A 145 9.96 -5.34 -3.94
CA CYS A 145 10.65 -5.32 -5.23
C CYS A 145 11.83 -6.31 -5.30
N GLN A 146 12.54 -6.51 -4.19
CA GLN A 146 13.56 -7.54 -4.08
C GLN A 146 12.90 -8.93 -4.05
N ALA A 147 11.86 -9.13 -3.24
CA ALA A 147 11.17 -10.41 -3.08
C ALA A 147 10.66 -10.97 -4.41
N GLU A 148 10.02 -10.11 -5.20
CA GLU A 148 9.38 -10.45 -6.48
C GLU A 148 10.34 -10.59 -7.66
N CYS A 149 11.62 -10.22 -7.51
CA CYS A 149 12.59 -10.38 -8.59
C CYS A 149 12.78 -11.88 -8.92
N PRO A 150 12.40 -12.35 -10.12
CA PRO A 150 12.44 -13.78 -10.47
C PRO A 150 13.84 -14.26 -10.88
N VAL A 151 14.78 -13.32 -11.08
CA VAL A 151 16.14 -13.61 -11.52
C VAL A 151 16.95 -14.15 -10.33
N ASN A 152 17.75 -15.19 -10.57
CA ASN A 152 18.67 -15.72 -9.57
C ASN A 152 20.10 -15.76 -10.14
N PRO A 153 21.05 -14.99 -9.59
CA PRO A 153 20.91 -14.04 -8.47
C PRO A 153 20.01 -12.86 -8.81
N LYS A 154 19.39 -12.26 -7.79
CA LYS A 154 18.42 -11.17 -7.95
C LYS A 154 19.02 -9.99 -8.72
N ALA A 155 18.24 -9.48 -9.67
CA ALA A 155 18.55 -8.26 -10.42
C ALA A 155 18.16 -6.99 -9.64
N CYS A 156 17.19 -7.08 -8.73
CA CYS A 156 16.81 -6.00 -7.82
C CYS A 156 17.07 -6.43 -6.38
N ILE A 157 17.82 -5.60 -5.65
CA ILE A 157 17.99 -5.73 -4.20
C ILE A 157 17.71 -4.39 -3.53
N VAL A 158 17.26 -4.40 -2.28
CA VAL A 158 17.15 -3.19 -1.47
C VAL A 158 18.35 -3.14 -0.54
N ILE A 159 19.16 -2.09 -0.66
CA ILE A 159 20.28 -1.85 0.23
C ILE A 159 19.79 -0.93 1.34
N ASN A 160 19.89 -1.40 2.60
CA ASN A 160 19.81 -0.54 3.76
C ASN A 160 21.22 0.04 3.99
N THR A 161 21.37 1.35 3.83
CA THR A 161 22.67 2.00 4.03
C THR A 161 23.03 2.07 5.51
N ALA A 162 24.27 1.68 5.85
CA ALA A 162 24.83 1.62 7.19
C ALA A 162 24.98 2.97 7.94
N LYS A 163 24.25 4.02 7.56
CA LYS A 163 24.19 5.27 8.33
C LYS A 163 23.19 5.04 9.46
N GLU A 164 23.60 5.27 10.70
CA GLU A 164 22.67 5.24 11.85
C GLU A 164 21.41 6.05 11.49
N VAL A 165 20.28 5.34 11.38
CA VAL A 165 18.96 5.99 11.43
C VAL A 165 18.99 6.74 12.74
N ARG A 166 18.90 8.07 12.68
CA ARG A 166 18.80 8.90 13.88
C ARG A 166 17.59 8.37 14.65
N SER A 167 17.84 7.55 15.67
CA SER A 167 16.77 6.95 16.45
C SER A 167 15.99 8.12 17.02
N LEU A 168 14.68 8.09 16.80
CA LEU A 168 13.84 9.03 17.49
C LEU A 168 14.03 8.76 18.99
N PRO A 169 14.06 9.80 19.85
CA PRO A 169 13.97 9.61 21.28
C PRO A 169 12.55 9.12 21.59
N THR A 170 12.32 7.84 21.31
CA THR A 170 11.11 7.10 21.66
C THR A 170 11.54 6.02 22.64
N PRO A 171 10.73 5.72 23.67
CA PRO A 171 10.97 4.58 24.54
C PRO A 171 11.28 3.32 23.72
N THR A 172 12.33 2.61 24.09
CA THR A 172 12.68 1.35 23.41
C THR A 172 11.60 0.32 23.72
N ARG A 173 11.05 -0.35 22.71
CA ARG A 173 10.03 -1.40 22.89
C ARG A 173 10.58 -2.80 22.61
N ASP A 174 10.06 -3.78 23.34
CA ASP A 174 10.24 -5.19 23.03
C ASP A 174 9.39 -5.58 21.81
N GLY A 175 9.98 -6.37 20.90
CA GLY A 175 9.33 -6.79 19.66
C GLY A 175 8.26 -7.88 19.84
N ALA A 176 8.23 -8.56 20.99
CA ALA A 176 7.27 -9.64 21.27
C ALA A 176 6.05 -9.18 22.10
N SER A 177 6.27 -8.31 23.08
CA SER A 177 5.23 -7.80 23.99
C SER A 177 4.77 -6.38 23.68
N TYR A 178 5.53 -5.63 22.87
CA TYR A 178 5.33 -4.19 22.60
C TYR A 178 5.52 -3.28 23.82
N GLU A 179 5.99 -3.84 24.93
CA GLU A 179 6.24 -3.11 26.17
C GLU A 179 7.50 -2.26 26.03
N THR A 180 7.46 -1.06 26.60
CA THR A 180 8.59 -0.13 26.59
C THR A 180 9.57 -0.43 27.73
N ASN A 181 10.65 0.35 27.81
CA ASN A 181 11.52 0.38 29.00
C ASN A 181 10.82 0.96 30.25
N VAL A 182 9.57 1.41 30.15
CA VAL A 182 8.71 1.77 31.28
C VAL A 182 7.70 0.64 31.50
N PRO A 183 7.83 -0.17 32.58
CA PRO A 183 6.94 -1.29 32.84
C PRO A 183 5.46 -0.89 32.88
N GLY A 184 4.64 -1.64 32.14
CA GLY A 184 3.20 -1.42 31.97
C GLY A 184 2.82 -0.37 30.92
N CYS A 185 3.79 0.24 30.24
CA CYS A 185 3.59 1.16 29.13
C CYS A 185 3.97 0.50 27.81
N TYR A 186 3.06 0.55 26.83
CA TYR A 186 3.19 -0.11 25.53
C TYR A 186 3.08 0.90 24.39
N ILE A 187 3.80 0.69 23.29
CA ILE A 187 3.77 1.56 22.10
C ILE A 187 3.45 0.74 20.85
N ILE A 188 2.44 1.17 20.09
CA ILE A 188 1.96 0.51 18.86
C ILE A 188 1.70 1.51 17.72
N GLY A 189 1.59 0.99 16.49
CA GLY A 189 1.30 1.79 15.28
C GLY A 189 2.49 2.61 14.80
N ASP A 190 2.25 3.64 13.99
CA ASP A 190 3.32 4.38 13.29
C ASP A 190 4.40 4.96 14.20
N VAL A 191 4.04 5.33 15.43
CA VAL A 191 4.99 5.84 16.45
C VAL A 191 6.04 4.79 16.85
N SER A 192 5.73 3.50 16.63
CA SER A 192 6.62 2.36 16.87
C SER A 192 7.63 2.11 15.74
N GLY A 193 7.55 2.90 14.65
CA GLY A 193 8.48 2.85 13.52
C GLY A 193 8.07 1.92 12.36
N VAL A 194 6.87 1.34 12.39
CA VAL A 194 6.38 0.42 11.34
C VAL A 194 5.06 0.94 10.74
N PRO A 195 5.12 1.93 9.82
CA PRO A 195 3.92 2.65 9.38
C PRO A 195 3.11 1.86 8.34
N LEU A 196 2.27 0.94 8.80
CA LEU A 196 1.28 0.24 7.97
C LEU A 196 0.01 0.00 8.79
N ILE A 197 -1.14 0.38 8.23
CA ILE A 197 -2.46 0.22 8.89
C ILE A 197 -2.66 -1.21 9.40
N LYS A 198 -2.34 -2.21 8.56
CA LYS A 198 -2.50 -3.62 8.90
C LYS A 198 -1.63 -4.04 10.09
N ASN A 199 -0.40 -3.54 10.14
CA ASN A 199 0.48 -3.78 11.28
C ASN A 199 -0.05 -3.07 12.52
N ALA A 200 -0.48 -1.80 12.42
CA ALA A 200 -1.04 -1.06 13.53
C ALA A 200 -2.26 -1.77 14.15
N VAL A 201 -3.19 -2.24 13.32
CA VAL A 201 -4.37 -3.01 13.77
C VAL A 201 -3.95 -4.30 14.46
N LYS A 202 -3.02 -5.04 13.86
CA LYS A 202 -2.49 -6.29 14.44
C LYS A 202 -1.80 -6.05 15.78
N GLU A 203 -0.91 -5.09 15.86
CA GLU A 203 -0.21 -4.71 17.09
C GLU A 203 -1.21 -4.34 18.20
N GLY A 204 -2.28 -3.60 17.86
CA GLY A 204 -3.35 -3.26 18.79
C GLY A 204 -4.06 -4.48 19.40
N ALA A 205 -4.24 -5.54 18.62
CA ALA A 205 -4.86 -6.76 19.11
C ALA A 205 -3.91 -7.60 19.96
N GLU A 206 -2.68 -7.80 19.48
CA GLU A 206 -1.69 -8.60 20.17
C GLU A 206 -1.28 -7.99 21.52
N VAL A 207 -1.07 -6.66 21.57
CA VAL A 207 -0.74 -5.98 22.83
C VAL A 207 -1.86 -6.10 23.85
N THR A 208 -3.11 -6.01 23.40
CA THR A 208 -4.28 -6.07 24.28
C THR A 208 -4.49 -7.48 24.82
N ALA A 209 -4.32 -8.50 23.98
CA ALA A 209 -4.32 -9.89 24.40
C ALA A 209 -3.19 -10.19 25.41
N HIS A 210 -2.01 -9.63 25.18
CA HIS A 210 -0.88 -9.73 26.11
C HIS A 210 -1.20 -9.09 27.47
N ILE A 211 -1.75 -7.87 27.47
CA ILE A 211 -2.20 -7.18 28.69
C ILE A 211 -3.26 -8.01 29.42
N ALA A 212 -4.30 -8.47 28.73
CA ALA A 212 -5.37 -9.26 29.35
C ALA A 212 -4.82 -10.51 30.06
N LYS A 213 -3.91 -11.23 29.38
CA LYS A 213 -3.24 -12.40 29.96
C LYS A 213 -2.43 -12.05 31.21
N ASN A 214 -1.67 -10.95 31.19
CA ASN A 214 -0.85 -10.53 32.32
C ASN A 214 -1.70 -10.05 33.50
N LEU A 215 -2.79 -9.34 33.23
CA LEU A 215 -3.68 -8.83 34.28
C LEU A 215 -4.50 -9.94 34.94
N ALA A 216 -4.80 -11.03 34.23
CA ALA A 216 -5.47 -12.20 34.79
C ALA A 216 -4.69 -12.89 35.91
N SER A 217 -3.34 -12.81 35.88
CA SER A 217 -2.46 -13.37 36.92
C SER A 217 -1.92 -12.34 37.91
N SER A 218 -2.24 -11.05 37.73
CA SER A 218 -1.73 -9.96 38.57
C SER A 218 -2.77 -9.50 39.60
N PRO A 219 -2.36 -9.18 40.85
CA PRO A 219 -3.30 -8.65 41.85
C PRO A 219 -3.93 -7.35 41.37
N ALA A 220 -5.19 -7.12 41.75
CA ALA A 220 -5.89 -5.88 41.46
C ALA A 220 -5.16 -4.68 42.10
N GLU A 221 -5.11 -3.55 41.39
CA GLU A 221 -4.59 -2.29 41.92
C GLU A 221 -5.78 -1.42 42.33
N PRO A 222 -6.09 -1.29 43.64
CA PRO A 222 -7.30 -0.62 44.11
C PRO A 222 -7.33 0.88 43.79
N LYS A 223 -6.17 1.50 43.50
CA LYS A 223 -6.09 2.91 43.10
C LYS A 223 -6.34 3.13 41.61
N ALA A 224 -6.35 2.07 40.79
CA ALA A 224 -6.60 2.19 39.36
C ALA A 224 -8.09 2.15 39.05
N ASP A 225 -8.56 3.14 38.30
CA ASP A 225 -9.93 3.21 37.82
C ASP A 225 -10.14 2.27 36.62
N TYR A 226 -9.09 1.99 35.85
CA TYR A 226 -9.11 1.18 34.63
C TYR A 226 -7.98 0.14 34.61
N ASP A 227 -8.21 -0.96 33.91
CA ASP A 227 -7.18 -1.96 33.58
C ASP A 227 -6.21 -1.41 32.52
N VAL A 228 -6.73 -0.74 31.51
CA VAL A 228 -5.92 -0.20 30.40
C VAL A 228 -6.44 1.15 29.91
N ALA A 229 -5.54 2.12 29.77
CA ALA A 229 -5.78 3.36 29.04
C ALA A 229 -5.19 3.28 27.64
N ILE A 230 -5.96 3.68 26.62
CA ILE A 230 -5.57 3.64 25.21
C ILE A 230 -5.54 5.08 24.72
N ILE A 231 -4.35 5.56 24.34
CA ILE A 231 -4.12 6.96 23.95
C ILE A 231 -3.97 7.05 22.44
N GLY A 232 -4.93 7.70 21.78
CA GLY A 232 -5.06 7.79 20.32
C GLY A 232 -5.88 6.62 19.78
N VAL A 233 -6.95 6.94 19.04
CA VAL A 233 -7.90 5.96 18.47
C VAL A 233 -7.87 6.04 16.93
N GLY A 234 -6.65 6.02 16.39
CA GLY A 234 -6.40 5.64 15.00
C GLY A 234 -6.57 4.12 14.78
N PRO A 235 -6.14 3.55 13.64
CA PRO A 235 -6.38 2.13 13.34
C PRO A 235 -5.91 1.17 14.44
N GLY A 236 -4.69 1.37 14.98
CA GLY A 236 -4.16 0.53 16.05
C GLY A 236 -4.87 0.70 17.40
N GLY A 237 -5.18 1.95 17.77
CA GLY A 237 -5.92 2.24 19.00
C GLY A 237 -7.38 1.78 18.96
N ALA A 238 -8.05 1.90 17.81
CA ALA A 238 -9.38 1.37 17.58
C ALA A 238 -9.40 -0.17 17.69
N SER A 239 -8.40 -0.85 17.12
CA SER A 239 -8.20 -2.29 17.30
C SER A 239 -8.01 -2.64 18.77
N ALA A 240 -7.12 -1.93 19.48
CA ALA A 240 -6.88 -2.16 20.90
C ALA A 240 -8.14 -1.93 21.76
N ALA A 241 -8.92 -0.89 21.48
CA ALA A 241 -10.15 -0.59 22.22
C ALA A 241 -11.23 -1.67 22.00
N ALA A 242 -11.38 -2.14 20.76
CA ALA A 242 -12.26 -3.25 20.45
C ALA A 242 -11.85 -4.54 21.15
N GLU A 243 -10.56 -4.89 21.11
CA GLU A 243 -10.05 -6.09 21.77
C GLU A 243 -10.12 -6.00 23.29
N ALA A 244 -9.93 -4.81 23.86
CA ALA A 244 -10.05 -4.59 25.30
C ALA A 244 -11.51 -4.78 25.75
N HIS A 245 -12.46 -4.26 24.97
CA HIS A 245 -13.89 -4.48 25.19
C HIS A 245 -14.26 -5.96 25.12
N LEU A 246 -13.83 -6.67 24.06
CA LEU A 246 -14.12 -8.09 23.86
C LEU A 246 -13.48 -8.98 24.94
N ALA A 247 -12.31 -8.61 25.44
CA ALA A 247 -11.64 -9.28 26.55
C ALA A 247 -12.25 -8.96 27.93
N GLY A 248 -13.26 -8.08 28.00
CA GLY A 248 -13.92 -7.68 29.24
C GLY A 248 -13.05 -6.82 30.16
N LEU A 249 -12.00 -6.19 29.63
CA LEU A 249 -11.15 -5.28 30.41
C LEU A 249 -11.89 -3.97 30.69
N LYS A 250 -11.71 -3.41 31.89
CA LYS A 250 -12.19 -2.06 32.17
C LYS A 250 -11.24 -1.06 31.52
N TYR A 251 -11.58 -0.53 30.35
CA TYR A 251 -10.69 0.34 29.57
C TYR A 251 -11.21 1.78 29.45
N ILE A 252 -10.29 2.69 29.13
CA ILE A 252 -10.60 4.05 28.65
C ILE A 252 -9.84 4.30 27.35
N ALA A 253 -10.55 4.71 26.29
CA ALA A 253 -9.97 5.05 25.00
C ALA A 253 -10.13 6.55 24.74
N LEU A 254 -9.02 7.26 24.56
CA LEU A 254 -8.93 8.72 24.49
C LEU A 254 -8.48 9.15 23.09
N GLU A 255 -9.28 9.98 22.42
CA GLU A 255 -8.98 10.56 21.10
C GLU A 255 -9.10 12.07 21.13
N GLN A 256 -8.08 12.77 20.63
CA GLN A 256 -8.02 14.24 20.67
C GLN A 256 -9.01 14.90 19.70
N GLY A 257 -9.41 14.21 18.63
CA GLY A 257 -10.45 14.64 17.70
C GLY A 257 -11.57 13.62 17.63
N ASN A 258 -11.95 13.24 16.42
CA ASN A 258 -12.92 12.16 16.18
C ASN A 258 -12.21 10.80 16.12
N THR A 259 -12.94 9.73 16.44
CA THR A 259 -12.49 8.35 16.27
C THR A 259 -12.03 8.14 14.83
N LEU A 260 -10.85 7.54 14.66
CA LEU A 260 -10.22 7.31 13.35
C LEU A 260 -9.91 8.59 12.55
N ALA A 261 -9.77 9.75 13.20
CA ALA A 261 -9.44 11.04 12.55
C ALA A 261 -8.21 10.98 11.63
N THR A 262 -7.24 10.10 11.93
CA THR A 262 -6.06 9.88 11.06
C THR A 262 -6.46 9.50 9.63
N ILE A 263 -7.52 8.69 9.48
CA ILE A 263 -8.06 8.26 8.19
C ILE A 263 -9.07 9.26 7.64
N ASP A 264 -9.90 9.85 8.49
CA ASP A 264 -10.89 10.86 8.07
C ASP A 264 -10.24 12.09 7.42
N LEU A 265 -9.05 12.47 7.86
CA LEU A 265 -8.26 13.55 7.27
C LEU A 265 -7.67 13.23 5.88
N TYR A 266 -7.84 12.02 5.36
CA TYR A 266 -7.45 11.75 3.97
C TYR A 266 -8.42 12.43 3.01
N PRO A 267 -7.98 12.82 1.80
CA PRO A 267 -8.87 13.36 0.78
C PRO A 267 -10.08 12.45 0.50
N LYS A 268 -11.24 13.06 0.24
CA LYS A 268 -12.49 12.39 -0.11
C LYS A 268 -12.32 11.52 -1.35
N GLY A 269 -12.81 10.29 -1.29
CA GLY A 269 -12.66 9.31 -2.37
C GLY A 269 -11.25 8.73 -2.53
N LYS A 270 -10.29 9.11 -1.65
CA LYS A 270 -8.93 8.54 -1.67
C LYS A 270 -9.01 7.04 -1.39
N TYR A 271 -8.36 6.27 -2.26
CA TYR A 271 -8.16 4.85 -2.03
C TYR A 271 -7.07 4.62 -0.98
N ILE A 272 -7.40 3.79 0.00
CA ILE A 272 -6.52 3.42 1.11
C ILE A 272 -6.21 1.94 1.00
N PHE A 273 -4.94 1.62 0.83
CA PHE A 273 -4.47 0.25 0.66
C PHE A 273 -3.89 -0.30 1.97
N PHE A 274 -4.22 -1.55 2.29
CA PHE A 274 -3.68 -2.22 3.48
C PHE A 274 -2.57 -3.20 3.10
N LYS A 275 -1.38 -2.66 2.81
CA LYS A 275 -0.18 -3.45 2.51
C LYS A 275 0.45 -4.04 3.80
N PRO A 276 1.17 -5.17 3.73
CA PRO A 276 1.34 -6.03 2.55
C PRO A 276 0.14 -6.98 2.33
N ASP A 277 -0.13 -7.29 1.06
CA ASP A 277 -1.23 -8.18 0.66
C ASP A 277 -0.95 -9.66 1.02
N THR A 278 0.31 -10.00 1.29
CA THR A 278 0.79 -11.37 1.53
C THR A 278 0.70 -11.82 2.98
N LYS A 279 0.21 -10.98 3.88
CA LYS A 279 0.03 -11.33 5.30
C LYS A 279 -1.44 -11.43 5.61
N ASP A 280 -1.85 -12.27 6.55
CA ASP A 280 -3.22 -12.20 7.06
C ASP A 280 -3.39 -10.98 7.98
N TRP A 281 -4.63 -10.57 8.17
CA TRP A 281 -5.00 -9.59 9.19
C TRP A 281 -5.67 -10.33 10.36
N PHE A 282 -5.36 -9.87 11.57
CA PHE A 282 -6.08 -10.19 12.78
C PHE A 282 -6.20 -8.91 13.61
N GLY A 283 -7.37 -8.67 14.22
CA GLY A 283 -7.55 -7.63 15.22
C GLY A 283 -8.96 -7.04 15.32
N GLY A 284 -9.09 -6.06 16.20
CA GLY A 284 -10.38 -5.57 16.69
C GLY A 284 -11.21 -4.77 15.70
N ILE A 285 -10.64 -4.38 14.56
CA ILE A 285 -11.36 -3.79 13.43
C ILE A 285 -11.02 -4.54 12.12
N PRO A 286 -11.99 -4.66 11.19
CA PRO A 286 -11.78 -5.38 9.95
C PRO A 286 -10.85 -4.62 8.99
N VAL A 287 -9.72 -5.21 8.62
CA VAL A 287 -8.82 -4.65 7.58
C VAL A 287 -9.14 -5.32 6.25
N ALA A 288 -10.41 -5.24 5.86
CA ALA A 288 -10.94 -5.71 4.59
C ALA A 288 -11.43 -4.49 3.79
N GLY A 289 -11.24 -4.52 2.48
CA GLY A 289 -11.87 -3.59 1.55
C GLY A 289 -12.75 -4.36 0.57
N LEU A 290 -13.71 -3.71 -0.12
CA LEU A 290 -14.52 -4.32 -1.20
C LEU A 290 -13.70 -4.76 -2.43
N GLY A 291 -12.39 -4.69 -2.34
CA GLY A 291 -11.49 -5.30 -3.29
C GLY A 291 -11.45 -4.65 -4.66
N LEU A 292 -11.27 -3.33 -4.68
CA LEU A 292 -10.86 -2.62 -5.87
C LEU A 292 -9.32 -2.69 -5.97
N ALA A 293 -8.84 -3.70 -6.70
CA ALA A 293 -7.42 -3.90 -7.08
C ALA A 293 -6.71 -2.57 -7.35
N LYS A 294 -5.40 -2.49 -7.07
CA LYS A 294 -4.51 -1.39 -7.52
C LYS A 294 -4.83 -1.10 -9.00
N ALA A 295 -5.60 -0.05 -9.26
CA ALA A 295 -5.92 0.42 -10.61
C ALA A 295 -4.71 1.13 -11.21
N LYS A 296 -3.55 0.47 -11.23
CA LYS A 296 -2.48 0.81 -12.18
C LYS A 296 -2.76 0.21 -13.57
N TYR A 297 -3.86 -0.56 -13.72
CA TYR A 297 -4.19 -1.36 -14.92
C TYR A 297 -5.66 -1.31 -15.36
N ALA A 298 -6.43 -0.30 -14.96
CA ALA A 298 -7.55 0.14 -15.80
C ALA A 298 -7.01 1.08 -16.90
N ALA A 299 -6.00 0.60 -17.61
CA ALA A 299 -5.51 1.14 -18.85
C ALA A 299 -5.11 -0.04 -19.73
N ALA A 300 -6.10 -0.86 -20.05
CA ALA A 300 -6.30 -1.24 -21.43
C ALA A 300 -7.78 -1.02 -21.67
N ASP A 301 -8.07 -0.19 -22.65
CA ASP A 301 -9.34 -0.15 -23.34
C ASP A 301 -9.93 -1.58 -23.45
N THR A 302 -10.95 -1.91 -22.64
CA THR A 302 -11.58 -3.25 -22.64
C THR A 302 -12.62 -3.35 -23.75
N SER A 303 -12.30 -2.82 -24.93
CA SER A 303 -13.19 -2.88 -26.09
C SER A 303 -13.55 -4.32 -26.46
N ASP A 304 -12.75 -5.30 -26.03
CA ASP A 304 -12.93 -6.72 -26.34
C ASP A 304 -13.55 -7.57 -25.20
N ASP A 305 -13.62 -7.09 -23.95
CA ASP A 305 -14.36 -7.83 -22.90
C ASP A 305 -15.87 -7.70 -23.14
N GLU A 306 -16.32 -6.49 -23.43
CA GLU A 306 -17.72 -6.20 -23.76
C GLU A 306 -18.15 -6.90 -25.05
N SER A 307 -17.23 -7.07 -26.02
CA SER A 307 -17.50 -7.83 -27.25
C SER A 307 -17.74 -9.32 -26.96
N ILE A 308 -16.93 -9.92 -26.08
CA ILE A 308 -17.07 -11.33 -25.65
C ILE A 308 -18.35 -11.52 -24.84
N ILE A 309 -18.61 -10.63 -23.88
CA ILE A 309 -19.82 -10.66 -23.06
C ILE A 309 -21.06 -10.54 -23.95
N ALA A 310 -21.06 -9.62 -24.91
CA ALA A 310 -22.15 -9.44 -25.87
C ALA A 310 -22.31 -10.65 -26.81
N ALA A 311 -21.21 -11.29 -27.23
CA ALA A 311 -21.25 -12.47 -28.09
C ALA A 311 -21.86 -13.70 -27.39
N ILE A 312 -21.66 -13.84 -26.08
CA ILE A 312 -22.29 -14.92 -25.30
C ILE A 312 -23.75 -14.55 -24.97
N GLY A 313 -24.00 -13.31 -24.55
CA GLY A 313 -25.34 -12.77 -24.35
C GLY A 313 -26.05 -13.30 -23.10
N ALA A 314 -27.35 -13.59 -23.23
CA ALA A 314 -28.24 -13.93 -22.12
C ALA A 314 -27.76 -15.11 -21.24
N PRO A 315 -27.21 -16.22 -21.78
CA PRO A 315 -26.73 -17.33 -20.95
C PRO A 315 -25.67 -16.94 -19.90
N LEU A 316 -24.80 -15.99 -20.22
CA LEU A 316 -23.81 -15.49 -19.26
C LEU A 316 -24.47 -14.54 -18.24
N ALA A 317 -25.37 -13.68 -18.70
CA ALA A 317 -26.08 -12.75 -17.83
C ALA A 317 -26.93 -13.49 -16.79
N ASP A 318 -27.67 -14.52 -17.21
CA ASP A 318 -28.51 -15.33 -16.34
C ASP A 318 -27.68 -16.08 -15.28
N LEU A 319 -26.56 -16.67 -15.69
CA LEU A 319 -25.64 -17.36 -14.75
C LEU A 319 -25.09 -16.39 -13.71
N VAL A 320 -24.58 -15.23 -14.14
CA VAL A 320 -24.00 -14.23 -13.24
C VAL A 320 -25.06 -13.67 -12.29
N HIS A 321 -26.27 -13.40 -12.79
CA HIS A 321 -27.38 -12.91 -11.99
C HIS A 321 -27.89 -13.94 -10.98
N HIS A 322 -27.73 -15.23 -11.26
CA HIS A 322 -28.02 -16.30 -10.31
C HIS A 322 -26.96 -16.46 -9.23
N GLU A 323 -25.67 -16.43 -9.61
CA GLU A 323 -24.55 -16.72 -8.71
C GLU A 323 -24.19 -15.54 -7.79
N ALA A 324 -24.27 -14.30 -8.29
CA ALA A 324 -23.83 -13.13 -7.55
C ALA A 324 -24.60 -12.88 -6.25
N PRO A 325 -25.94 -12.98 -6.18
CA PRO A 325 -26.68 -12.81 -4.94
C PRO A 325 -26.35 -13.87 -3.88
N SER A 326 -26.09 -15.11 -4.30
CA SER A 326 -25.71 -16.22 -3.42
C SER A 326 -24.36 -15.94 -2.74
N LEU A 327 -23.33 -15.58 -3.52
CA LEU A 327 -22.02 -15.24 -2.98
C LEU A 327 -22.06 -13.94 -2.17
N SER A 328 -22.85 -12.95 -2.61
CA SER A 328 -23.02 -11.71 -1.87
C SER A 328 -23.61 -11.94 -0.48
N SER A 329 -24.62 -12.80 -0.38
CA SER A 329 -25.25 -13.16 0.91
C SER A 329 -24.28 -13.84 1.87
N GLU A 330 -23.32 -14.62 1.36
CA GLU A 330 -22.26 -15.22 2.18
C GLU A 330 -21.25 -14.18 2.68
N LEU A 331 -20.85 -13.27 1.79
CA LEU A 331 -19.84 -12.24 2.07
C LEU A 331 -20.38 -11.10 2.94
N ILE A 332 -21.63 -10.67 2.75
CA ILE A 332 -22.25 -9.58 3.49
C ILE A 332 -22.39 -9.90 4.99
N ALA A 333 -22.46 -11.19 5.34
CA ALA A 333 -22.50 -11.62 6.74
C ALA A 333 -21.23 -11.18 7.51
N LYS A 334 -20.13 -10.94 6.79
CA LYS A 334 -18.85 -10.46 7.34
C LYS A 334 -18.78 -8.92 7.46
N ILE A 335 -19.76 -8.20 6.91
CA ILE A 335 -19.89 -6.74 7.02
C ILE A 335 -20.74 -6.40 8.26
N PRO A 336 -20.41 -5.31 9.00
CA PRO A 336 -21.22 -4.80 10.12
C PRO A 336 -22.69 -4.66 9.78
N GLN A 337 -23.58 -5.00 10.71
CA GLN A 337 -25.02 -5.10 10.45
C GLN A 337 -25.61 -3.78 9.94
N ALA A 338 -25.15 -2.67 10.52
CA ALA A 338 -25.60 -1.33 10.18
C ALA A 338 -25.37 -0.94 8.71
N LEU A 339 -24.38 -1.56 8.05
CA LEU A 339 -23.96 -1.20 6.68
C LEU A 339 -24.43 -2.18 5.63
N ARG A 340 -25.03 -3.32 6.03
CA ARG A 340 -25.39 -4.39 5.08
C ARG A 340 -26.36 -3.89 4.03
N ALA A 341 -27.37 -3.11 4.42
CA ALA A 341 -28.37 -2.61 3.49
C ALA A 341 -27.77 -1.71 2.38
N GLU A 342 -26.79 -0.88 2.73
CA GLU A 342 -26.09 0.00 1.78
C GLU A 342 -25.03 -0.75 0.98
N SER A 343 -24.33 -1.69 1.60
CA SER A 343 -23.20 -2.42 1.00
C SER A 343 -23.64 -3.57 0.10
N GLN A 344 -24.81 -4.17 0.34
CA GLN A 344 -25.34 -5.30 -0.44
C GLN A 344 -25.38 -5.04 -1.95
N PRO A 345 -26.00 -3.95 -2.46
CA PRO A 345 -26.06 -3.71 -3.90
C PRO A 345 -24.68 -3.44 -4.51
N LEU A 346 -23.78 -2.79 -3.77
CA LEU A 346 -22.41 -2.51 -4.22
C LEU A 346 -21.58 -3.80 -4.31
N LEU A 347 -21.72 -4.68 -3.32
CA LEU A 347 -21.05 -5.98 -3.27
C LEU A 347 -21.56 -6.91 -4.36
N GLU A 348 -22.87 -6.97 -4.61
CA GLU A 348 -23.47 -7.75 -5.70
C GLU A 348 -22.94 -7.28 -7.06
N ALA A 349 -23.03 -5.98 -7.37
CA ALA A 349 -22.55 -5.43 -8.63
C ALA A 349 -21.05 -5.71 -8.85
N LYS A 350 -20.27 -5.70 -7.76
CA LYS A 350 -18.85 -6.04 -7.79
C LYS A 350 -18.62 -7.53 -8.08
N ILE A 351 -19.34 -8.42 -7.42
CA ILE A 351 -19.27 -9.86 -7.68
C ILE A 351 -19.66 -10.16 -9.12
N GLU A 352 -20.72 -9.54 -9.64
CA GLU A 352 -21.13 -9.70 -11.04
C GLU A 352 -20.00 -9.32 -12.01
N LYS A 353 -19.35 -8.18 -11.76
CA LYS A 353 -18.21 -7.72 -12.55
C LYS A 353 -17.03 -8.68 -12.51
N GLU A 354 -16.69 -9.21 -11.33
CA GLU A 354 -15.56 -10.11 -11.15
C GLU A 354 -15.82 -11.53 -11.68
N LEU A 355 -17.06 -12.01 -11.62
CA LEU A 355 -17.48 -13.26 -12.27
C LEU A 355 -17.36 -13.15 -13.79
N LYS A 356 -17.90 -12.07 -14.39
CA LYS A 356 -17.78 -11.81 -15.83
C LYS A 356 -16.32 -11.81 -16.29
N LYS A 357 -15.45 -11.11 -15.56
CA LYS A 357 -14.01 -11.06 -15.87
C LYS A 357 -13.33 -12.43 -15.84
N ARG A 358 -13.61 -13.25 -14.82
CA ARG A 358 -13.00 -14.59 -14.70
C ARG A 358 -13.47 -15.52 -15.81
N ILE A 359 -14.76 -15.48 -16.14
CA ILE A 359 -15.33 -16.26 -17.25
C ILE A 359 -14.69 -15.84 -18.58
N VAL A 360 -14.61 -14.54 -18.86
CA VAL A 360 -13.94 -14.02 -20.07
C VAL A 360 -12.46 -14.40 -20.10
N GLY A 361 -11.76 -14.29 -18.97
CA GLY A 361 -10.36 -14.68 -18.84
C GLY A 361 -10.12 -16.17 -19.12
N TYR A 362 -10.99 -17.05 -18.62
CA TYR A 362 -10.97 -18.48 -18.91
C TYR A 362 -11.23 -18.78 -20.39
N LEU A 363 -12.23 -18.15 -21.00
CA LEU A 363 -12.51 -18.37 -22.43
C LEU A 363 -11.34 -17.97 -23.32
N ARG A 364 -10.61 -16.92 -22.93
CA ARG A 364 -9.37 -16.50 -23.62
C ARG A 364 -8.24 -17.53 -23.46
N SER A 365 -8.16 -18.24 -22.34
CA SER A 365 -7.15 -19.30 -22.19
C SER A 365 -7.47 -20.53 -23.03
N GLU A 366 -8.75 -20.77 -23.35
CA GLU A 366 -9.19 -21.89 -24.19
C GLU A 366 -9.04 -21.62 -25.70
N GLY A 367 -8.97 -20.35 -26.12
CA GLY A 367 -8.71 -19.98 -27.51
C GLY A 367 -9.19 -18.59 -27.92
N SER A 368 -9.30 -18.37 -29.23
CA SER A 368 -9.85 -17.15 -29.83
C SER A 368 -10.83 -17.48 -30.96
N GLY A 369 -11.85 -16.64 -31.19
CA GLY A 369 -12.83 -16.82 -32.27
C GLY A 369 -14.28 -16.77 -31.79
N ASP A 370 -15.08 -17.78 -32.13
CA ASP A 370 -16.51 -17.86 -31.77
C ASP A 370 -16.69 -18.12 -30.26
N TRP A 371 -16.85 -17.04 -29.52
CA TRP A 371 -16.98 -17.02 -28.07
C TRP A 371 -18.20 -17.77 -27.55
N ALA A 372 -19.31 -17.77 -28.30
CA ALA A 372 -20.50 -18.52 -27.91
C ALA A 372 -20.24 -20.03 -27.97
N THR A 373 -19.54 -20.49 -29.00
CA THR A 373 -19.14 -21.90 -29.12
C THR A 373 -18.12 -22.30 -28.07
N LEU A 374 -17.12 -21.45 -27.78
CA LEU A 374 -16.15 -21.71 -26.70
C LEU A 374 -16.83 -21.78 -25.33
N TYR A 375 -17.77 -20.87 -25.06
CA TYR A 375 -18.57 -20.90 -23.84
C TYR A 375 -19.38 -22.19 -23.70
N GLN A 376 -20.06 -22.61 -24.75
CA GLN A 376 -20.84 -23.86 -24.73
C GLN A 376 -19.98 -25.11 -24.59
N ARG A 377 -18.82 -25.16 -25.25
CA ARG A 377 -17.98 -26.37 -25.30
C ARG A 377 -17.08 -26.53 -24.07
N HIS A 378 -16.47 -25.44 -23.60
CA HIS A 378 -15.45 -25.49 -22.55
C HIS A 378 -16.00 -25.05 -21.20
N PHE A 379 -16.73 -23.93 -21.16
CA PHE A 379 -17.21 -23.39 -19.89
C PHE A 379 -18.42 -24.15 -19.34
N ILE A 380 -19.45 -24.39 -20.14
CA ILE A 380 -20.66 -25.09 -19.68
C ILE A 380 -20.37 -26.53 -19.26
N ALA A 381 -19.42 -27.21 -19.92
CA ALA A 381 -19.03 -28.58 -19.60
C ALA A 381 -18.46 -28.73 -18.18
N GLU A 382 -17.82 -27.67 -17.66
CA GLU A 382 -17.18 -27.65 -16.33
C GLU A 382 -17.76 -26.56 -15.42
N CYS A 383 -18.96 -26.06 -15.73
CA CYS A 383 -19.54 -24.85 -15.13
C CYS A 383 -19.53 -24.89 -13.60
N ASP A 384 -20.02 -25.97 -12.98
CA ASP A 384 -20.12 -26.07 -11.52
C ASP A 384 -18.74 -26.02 -10.85
N SER A 385 -17.73 -26.67 -11.44
CA SER A 385 -16.36 -26.68 -10.93
C SER A 385 -15.70 -25.31 -11.10
N LEU A 386 -15.82 -24.72 -12.28
CA LEU A 386 -15.27 -23.40 -12.59
C LEU A 386 -15.92 -22.30 -11.75
N ILE A 387 -17.24 -22.31 -11.60
CA ILE A 387 -17.97 -21.36 -10.75
C ILE A 387 -17.61 -21.55 -9.29
N SER A 388 -17.50 -22.78 -8.78
CA SER A 388 -17.04 -23.03 -7.41
C SER A 388 -15.63 -22.47 -7.18
N ASN A 389 -14.70 -22.70 -8.13
CA ASN A 389 -13.35 -22.15 -8.07
C ASN A 389 -13.35 -20.62 -8.14
N PHE A 390 -14.12 -20.03 -9.06
CA PHE A 390 -14.24 -18.58 -9.18
C PHE A 390 -14.88 -17.95 -7.95
N ARG A 391 -15.90 -18.58 -7.36
CA ARG A 391 -16.50 -18.14 -6.09
C ARG A 391 -15.46 -18.18 -4.97
N SER A 392 -14.69 -19.27 -4.87
CA SER A 392 -13.60 -19.37 -3.90
C SER A 392 -12.54 -18.30 -4.12
N GLU A 393 -12.14 -18.03 -5.37
CA GLU A 393 -11.16 -17.01 -5.70
C GLU A 393 -11.69 -15.58 -5.51
N ILE A 394 -12.97 -15.32 -5.78
CA ILE A 394 -13.63 -14.03 -5.53
C ILE A 394 -13.75 -13.82 -4.03
N SER A 395 -14.19 -14.85 -3.30
CA SER A 395 -14.26 -14.86 -1.83
C SER A 395 -12.86 -14.59 -1.25
N ASP A 396 -11.82 -15.30 -1.72
CA ASP A 396 -10.42 -15.06 -1.37
C ASP A 396 -9.94 -13.65 -1.77
N GLN A 397 -10.24 -13.18 -2.98
CA GLN A 397 -9.88 -11.82 -3.42
C GLN A 397 -10.53 -10.73 -2.56
N LEU A 398 -11.78 -10.94 -2.13
CA LEU A 398 -12.53 -10.00 -1.31
C LEU A 398 -12.23 -10.16 0.18
N GLN A 399 -11.71 -11.30 0.63
CA GLN A 399 -11.43 -11.60 2.05
C GLN A 399 -9.94 -11.56 2.44
N THR A 400 -9.03 -12.02 1.58
CA THR A 400 -7.63 -12.30 1.94
C THR A 400 -6.63 -11.49 1.10
N LYS A 401 -6.86 -11.28 -0.20
CA LYS A 401 -5.90 -10.60 -1.09
C LYS A 401 -6.21 -9.12 -1.27
N ILE A 402 -6.04 -8.37 -0.18
CA ILE A 402 -6.49 -6.99 -0.03
C ILE A 402 -6.16 -6.09 -1.22
N PRO A 403 -7.19 -5.60 -1.90
CA PRO A 403 -7.17 -4.28 -2.48
C PRO A 403 -7.74 -3.28 -1.50
N GLY A 404 -7.18 -2.08 -1.51
CA GLY A 404 -7.73 -0.98 -0.74
C GLY A 404 -9.20 -0.68 -1.09
N ASP A 405 -9.76 0.26 -0.37
CA ASP A 405 -11.09 0.79 -0.65
C ASP A 405 -11.07 2.31 -0.49
N GLN A 406 -12.15 2.99 -0.88
CA GLN A 406 -12.30 4.41 -0.63
C GLN A 406 -12.37 4.68 0.86
N ARG A 407 -11.77 5.80 1.26
CA ARG A 407 -11.74 6.31 2.64
C ARG A 407 -13.11 6.19 3.34
N GLU A 408 -14.18 6.57 2.66
CA GLU A 408 -15.54 6.60 3.20
C GLU A 408 -16.03 5.19 3.56
N ASN A 409 -15.85 4.22 2.66
CA ASN A 409 -16.24 2.84 2.88
C ASN A 409 -15.48 2.24 4.08
N ILE A 410 -14.17 2.53 4.17
CA ILE A 410 -13.33 2.04 5.27
C ILE A 410 -13.78 2.63 6.60
N LEU A 411 -14.02 3.94 6.66
CA LEU A 411 -14.50 4.60 7.87
C LEU A 411 -15.86 4.06 8.28
N ALA A 412 -16.79 3.91 7.34
CA ALA A 412 -18.10 3.33 7.60
C ALA A 412 -17.94 1.95 8.24
N VAL A 413 -17.20 1.04 7.60
CA VAL A 413 -16.98 -0.33 8.08
C VAL A 413 -16.31 -0.37 9.45
N TRP A 414 -15.30 0.45 9.69
CA TRP A 414 -14.59 0.46 10.96
C TRP A 414 -15.44 1.04 12.10
N LEU A 415 -16.08 2.18 11.88
CA LEU A 415 -16.97 2.80 12.86
C LEU A 415 -18.17 1.90 13.16
N GLY A 416 -18.77 1.28 12.13
CA GLY A 416 -19.83 0.29 12.28
C GLY A 416 -19.38 -0.93 13.09
N SER A 417 -18.18 -1.46 12.81
CA SER A 417 -17.61 -2.56 13.60
C SER A 417 -17.37 -2.19 15.07
N LEU A 418 -16.92 -0.97 15.36
CA LEU A 418 -16.72 -0.49 16.73
C LEU A 418 -18.07 -0.35 17.46
N ALA A 419 -19.08 0.21 16.77
CA ALA A 419 -20.43 0.36 17.30
C ALA A 419 -21.11 -0.98 17.57
N ASP A 420 -21.04 -1.93 16.63
CA ASP A 420 -21.59 -3.29 16.76
C ASP A 420 -20.96 -4.04 17.94
N LYS A 421 -19.67 -3.79 18.21
CA LYS A 421 -18.95 -4.34 19.36
C LYS A 421 -19.19 -3.59 20.66
N GLY A 422 -19.92 -2.47 20.67
CA GLY A 422 -20.18 -1.67 21.87
C GLY A 422 -18.96 -0.90 22.38
N VAL A 423 -17.97 -0.63 21.52
CA VAL A 423 -16.75 0.10 21.90
C VAL A 423 -17.08 1.56 22.18
N LYS A 424 -16.74 2.01 23.39
CA LYS A 424 -16.81 3.42 23.81
C LYS A 424 -15.47 4.10 23.63
N VAL A 425 -15.49 5.31 23.08
CA VAL A 425 -14.34 6.19 22.88
C VAL A 425 -14.69 7.58 23.40
N ASN A 426 -13.78 8.20 24.14
CA ASN A 426 -13.87 9.61 24.50
C ASN A 426 -13.20 10.42 23.39
N GLU A 427 -14.03 11.00 22.53
CA GLU A 427 -13.61 11.92 21.48
C GLU A 427 -13.41 13.34 22.03
N ASN A 428 -12.68 14.17 21.30
CA ASN A 428 -12.34 15.54 21.69
C ASN A 428 -11.64 15.63 23.05
N GLU A 429 -10.89 14.59 23.44
CA GLU A 429 -10.16 14.50 24.69
C GLU A 429 -8.65 14.31 24.44
N SER A 430 -7.89 15.40 24.58
CA SER A 430 -6.45 15.43 24.33
C SER A 430 -5.68 14.98 25.57
N CYS A 431 -4.96 13.85 25.46
CA CYS A 431 -4.04 13.41 26.50
C CYS A 431 -2.79 14.30 26.55
N LYS A 432 -2.51 14.87 27.73
CA LYS A 432 -1.38 15.78 27.97
C LYS A 432 -0.18 15.09 28.58
N THR A 433 -0.42 14.24 29.58
CA THR A 433 0.67 13.53 30.27
C THR A 433 0.24 12.14 30.68
N VAL A 434 1.19 11.21 30.61
CA VAL A 434 1.08 9.86 31.17
C VAL A 434 2.26 9.68 32.13
N LYS A 435 1.98 9.49 33.41
CA LYS A 435 3.04 9.32 34.43
C LYS A 435 2.80 8.05 35.23
N ARG A 436 3.84 7.27 35.46
CA ARG A 436 3.77 6.15 36.40
C ARG A 436 3.62 6.70 37.82
N ALA A 437 2.76 6.08 38.62
CA ALA A 437 2.57 6.47 40.01
C ALA A 437 3.75 6.01 40.88
N ASP A 438 4.07 6.80 41.91
CA ASP A 438 5.11 6.46 42.88
C ASP A 438 4.59 5.53 44.00
N ASP A 439 3.27 5.36 44.09
CA ASP A 439 2.57 4.75 45.23
C ASP A 439 1.68 3.54 44.85
N GLY A 440 1.94 2.91 43.70
CA GLY A 440 1.22 1.73 43.22
C GLY A 440 1.67 1.30 41.82
N ASP A 441 1.06 0.22 41.30
CA ASP A 441 1.33 -0.28 39.94
C ASP A 441 0.27 0.23 38.94
N TYR A 442 0.26 1.55 38.73
CA TYR A 442 -0.63 2.22 37.80
C TYR A 442 -0.03 3.50 37.22
N PHE A 443 -0.73 4.06 36.23
CA PHE A 443 -0.43 5.31 35.55
C PHE A 443 -1.50 6.35 35.87
N VAL A 444 -1.08 7.60 36.00
CA VAL A 444 -1.92 8.79 36.05
C VAL A 444 -1.91 9.43 34.67
N ILE A 445 -3.09 9.53 34.05
CA ILE A 445 -3.31 10.12 32.73
C ILE A 445 -4.03 11.45 32.92
N THR A 446 -3.43 12.55 32.49
CA THR A 446 -4.03 13.89 32.53
C THR A 446 -4.47 14.30 31.13
N THR A 447 -5.70 14.76 31.00
CA THR A 447 -6.33 15.08 29.71
C THR A 447 -7.02 16.45 29.75
N GLU A 448 -7.33 16.99 28.57
CA GLU A 448 -8.21 18.15 28.38
C GLU A 448 -9.35 17.76 27.42
N HIS A 449 -10.59 17.96 27.83
CA HIS A 449 -11.79 17.60 27.07
C HIS A 449 -12.54 18.82 26.53
N GLY A 450 -12.97 18.71 25.27
CA GLY A 450 -13.79 19.69 24.56
C GLY A 450 -13.05 20.99 24.20
N ALA A 451 -13.78 21.90 23.55
CA ALA A 451 -13.25 23.20 23.12
C ALA A 451 -12.78 24.08 24.29
N GLU A 452 -13.43 23.93 25.46
CA GLU A 452 -13.09 24.65 26.70
C GLU A 452 -11.83 24.10 27.40
N LYS A 453 -11.28 22.98 26.91
CA LYS A 453 -10.11 22.31 27.47
C LYS A 453 -10.27 21.97 28.96
N THR A 454 -11.41 21.40 29.31
CA THR A 454 -11.71 21.01 30.70
C THR A 454 -10.73 19.92 31.16
N PRO A 455 -9.99 20.11 32.26
CA PRO A 455 -9.00 19.13 32.69
C PRO A 455 -9.66 17.90 33.34
N HIS A 456 -9.22 16.71 32.95
CA HIS A 456 -9.60 15.44 33.59
C HIS A 456 -8.37 14.63 34.00
N THR A 457 -8.58 13.65 34.88
CA THR A 457 -7.53 12.73 35.33
C THR A 457 -8.09 11.33 35.48
N TYR A 458 -7.37 10.36 34.92
CA TYR A 458 -7.70 8.94 35.02
C TYR A 458 -6.53 8.15 35.60
N ARG A 459 -6.84 7.01 36.24
CA ARG A 459 -5.85 6.07 36.72
C ARG A 459 -6.01 4.72 36.02
N ALA A 460 -4.97 4.20 35.39
CA ALA A 460 -5.03 2.92 34.69
C ALA A 460 -3.82 2.03 35.03
N ARG A 461 -4.02 0.72 35.18
CA ARG A 461 -2.92 -0.22 35.48
C ARG A 461 -1.88 -0.26 34.36
N ARG A 462 -2.35 -0.26 33.11
CA ARG A 462 -1.52 -0.30 31.89
C ARG A 462 -1.89 0.84 30.95
N VAL A 463 -0.97 1.20 30.07
CA VAL A 463 -1.22 2.24 29.06
C VAL A 463 -0.70 1.80 27.68
N ILE A 464 -1.53 1.95 26.65
CA ILE A 464 -1.18 1.75 25.25
C ILE A 464 -1.10 3.13 24.59
N ILE A 465 0.06 3.46 24.04
CA ILE A 465 0.30 4.70 23.28
C ILE A 465 0.19 4.39 21.79
N ALA A 466 -0.88 4.86 21.16
CA ALA A 466 -1.25 4.64 19.75
C ALA A 466 -1.49 5.96 18.99
N ILE A 467 -0.71 7.00 19.33
CA ILE A 467 -0.88 8.39 18.88
C ILE A 467 -0.42 8.68 17.44
N GLY A 468 0.15 7.70 16.75
CA GLY A 468 0.71 7.87 15.40
C GLY A 468 1.85 8.89 15.32
N LEU A 469 2.18 9.35 14.11
CA LEU A 469 3.27 10.32 13.87
C LEU A 469 2.78 11.73 13.51
N ARG A 470 1.48 11.89 13.23
CA ARG A 470 0.97 13.11 12.58
C ARG A 470 0.97 14.35 13.48
N GLY A 471 0.91 14.20 14.81
CA GLY A 471 0.99 15.27 15.81
C GLY A 471 0.23 16.55 15.45
N ALA A 472 0.60 17.69 16.05
CA ALA A 472 -0.03 18.97 15.75
C ALA A 472 0.51 19.53 14.42
N PRO A 473 -0.33 20.11 13.54
CA PRO A 473 0.16 20.70 12.30
C PRO A 473 1.15 21.83 12.58
N ASN A 474 2.17 21.94 11.74
CA ASN A 474 3.12 23.04 11.80
C ASN A 474 2.41 24.35 11.44
N LYS A 475 2.47 25.31 12.36
CA LYS A 475 1.96 26.67 12.15
C LYS A 475 2.91 27.46 11.24
N LEU A 476 2.36 28.32 10.38
CA LEU A 476 3.07 29.31 9.56
C LEU A 476 3.81 30.32 10.43
N ARG A 477 3.26 30.64 11.61
CA ARG A 477 3.78 31.64 12.57
C ARG A 477 3.92 33.01 11.94
N LEU A 478 2.88 33.42 11.21
CA LEU A 478 2.81 34.70 10.51
C LEU A 478 1.71 35.58 11.11
N PRO A 479 1.79 36.91 10.95
CA PRO A 479 0.71 37.81 11.35
C PRO A 479 -0.62 37.39 10.72
N ASN A 480 -1.69 37.45 11.51
CA ASN A 480 -3.06 37.10 11.10
C ASN A 480 -3.25 35.65 10.66
N GLU A 481 -2.43 34.71 11.14
CA GLU A 481 -2.61 33.27 10.87
C GLU A 481 -3.94 32.72 11.43
N ASP A 482 -4.39 33.23 12.57
CA ASP A 482 -5.68 32.85 13.18
C ASP A 482 -6.84 33.74 12.70
N LEU A 483 -6.65 34.47 11.59
CA LEU A 483 -7.69 35.33 11.02
C LEU A 483 -8.91 34.51 10.62
N LYS A 484 -10.07 35.02 11.01
CA LYS A 484 -11.36 34.56 10.53
C LYS A 484 -11.98 35.61 9.62
N PHE A 485 -12.74 35.16 8.63
CA PHE A 485 -13.35 36.02 7.63
C PHE A 485 -14.75 35.53 7.28
N HIS A 486 -15.57 36.43 6.74
CA HIS A 486 -16.93 36.10 6.35
C HIS A 486 -16.99 35.70 4.88
N ILE A 487 -17.54 34.51 4.62
CA ILE A 487 -17.73 33.95 3.29
C ILE A 487 -19.02 33.13 3.29
N ASP A 488 -19.84 33.28 2.25
CA ASP A 488 -21.16 32.63 2.13
C ASP A 488 -22.09 32.79 3.33
N GLY A 489 -21.96 33.88 4.09
CA GLY A 489 -22.79 34.16 5.28
C GLY A 489 -22.35 33.47 6.57
N HIS A 490 -21.18 32.81 6.56
CA HIS A 490 -20.60 32.16 7.74
C HIS A 490 -19.20 32.71 8.05
N GLU A 491 -18.81 32.67 9.32
CA GLU A 491 -17.45 32.99 9.77
C GLU A 491 -16.57 31.74 9.64
N GLU A 492 -15.50 31.83 8.85
CA GLU A 492 -14.59 30.72 8.56
C GLU A 492 -13.14 31.09 8.91
N ALA A 493 -12.33 30.08 9.23
CA ALA A 493 -10.89 30.28 9.41
C ALA A 493 -10.20 30.46 8.04
N LYS A 494 -9.36 31.49 7.90
CA LYS A 494 -8.63 31.74 6.66
C LYS A 494 -7.56 30.68 6.39
N VAL A 495 -6.87 30.22 7.44
CA VAL A 495 -5.79 29.23 7.35
C VAL A 495 -6.29 27.86 7.78
N ILE A 496 -6.15 26.88 6.88
CA ILE A 496 -6.59 25.50 7.06
C ILE A 496 -5.36 24.58 6.97
N TYR A 497 -5.24 23.60 7.88
CA TYR A 497 -4.05 22.73 8.00
C TYR A 497 -4.25 21.33 7.43
N GLY A 498 -5.31 21.12 6.65
CA GLY A 498 -5.65 19.86 6.01
C GLY A 498 -6.67 20.09 4.90
N LEU A 499 -6.70 19.18 3.93
CA LEU A 499 -7.72 19.17 2.89
C LEU A 499 -8.38 17.79 2.86
N SER A 500 -9.56 17.70 3.47
CA SER A 500 -10.39 16.48 3.46
C SER A 500 -11.27 16.44 2.21
N ASN A 501 -12.02 17.50 1.91
CA ASN A 501 -12.94 17.51 0.78
C ASN A 501 -12.72 18.74 -0.12
N PRO A 502 -12.03 18.59 -1.27
CA PRO A 502 -11.80 19.67 -2.22
C PRO A 502 -13.09 20.31 -2.77
N MET A 503 -14.22 19.61 -2.77
CA MET A 503 -15.49 20.13 -3.29
C MET A 503 -16.09 21.26 -2.45
N GLU A 504 -15.74 21.36 -1.17
CA GLU A 504 -16.19 22.45 -0.29
C GLU A 504 -15.61 23.80 -0.72
N PHE A 505 -14.51 23.79 -1.48
CA PHE A 505 -13.79 24.98 -1.89
C PHE A 505 -13.95 25.28 -3.38
N ARG A 506 -15.01 24.79 -4.05
CA ARG A 506 -15.24 25.02 -5.49
C ARG A 506 -15.43 26.49 -5.84
N GLY A 507 -14.94 26.90 -7.02
CA GLY A 507 -15.04 28.28 -7.51
C GLY A 507 -14.26 29.31 -6.68
N ARG A 508 -13.28 28.90 -5.87
CA ARG A 508 -12.55 29.77 -4.93
C ARG A 508 -11.16 30.15 -5.40
N HIS A 509 -10.62 31.20 -4.79
CA HIS A 509 -9.22 31.58 -4.90
C HIS A 509 -8.45 31.00 -3.70
N LEU A 510 -7.52 30.09 -3.95
CA LEU A 510 -6.92 29.26 -2.92
C LEU A 510 -5.39 29.34 -2.99
N ILE A 511 -4.75 29.44 -1.83
CA ILE A 511 -3.28 29.36 -1.72
C ILE A 511 -2.91 28.06 -1.02
N VAL A 512 -2.00 27.29 -1.61
CA VAL A 512 -1.42 26.09 -0.97
C VAL A 512 0.02 26.39 -0.60
N VAL A 513 0.37 26.27 0.68
CA VAL A 513 1.74 26.48 1.18
C VAL A 513 2.35 25.13 1.54
N GLY A 514 3.49 24.82 0.92
CA GLY A 514 4.27 23.61 1.22
C GLY A 514 4.75 22.88 -0.02
N GLY A 515 5.84 22.13 0.11
CA GLY A 515 6.43 21.34 -0.99
C GLY A 515 6.39 19.82 -0.75
N GLY A 516 5.66 19.36 0.27
CA GLY A 516 5.56 17.93 0.62
C GLY A 516 4.45 17.22 -0.16
N ASN A 517 4.40 15.89 -0.05
CA ASN A 517 3.45 15.07 -0.83
C ASN A 517 1.97 15.47 -0.59
N VAL A 518 1.62 15.84 0.64
CA VAL A 518 0.26 16.28 1.00
C VAL A 518 -0.09 17.62 0.33
N ALA A 519 0.85 18.57 0.29
CA ALA A 519 0.64 19.86 -0.36
C ALA A 519 0.48 19.71 -1.88
N VAL A 520 1.31 18.85 -2.50
CA VAL A 520 1.26 18.53 -3.93
C VAL A 520 -0.07 17.86 -4.30
N GLU A 521 -0.50 16.84 -3.53
CA GLU A 521 -1.80 16.19 -3.74
C GLU A 521 -2.95 17.20 -3.61
N ALA A 522 -2.95 18.02 -2.55
CA ALA A 522 -3.99 19.00 -2.33
C ALA A 522 -4.10 20.05 -3.44
N ALA A 523 -2.97 20.58 -3.92
CA ALA A 523 -2.97 21.57 -5.01
C ALA A 523 -3.60 20.99 -6.28
N VAL A 524 -3.26 19.74 -6.64
CA VAL A 524 -3.86 19.03 -7.78
C VAL A 524 -5.35 18.75 -7.53
N ASP A 525 -5.73 18.31 -6.33
CA ASP A 525 -7.10 17.93 -6.00
C ASP A 525 -8.06 19.12 -5.98
N LEU A 526 -7.54 20.33 -5.78
CA LEU A 526 -8.31 21.57 -5.85
C LEU A 526 -8.65 21.98 -7.29
N VAL A 527 -7.91 21.52 -8.31
CA VAL A 527 -8.16 21.87 -9.73
C VAL A 527 -8.62 20.69 -10.59
N CYS A 528 -8.37 19.47 -10.12
CA CYS A 528 -8.70 18.23 -10.83
C CYS A 528 -9.53 17.28 -9.96
N THR A 529 -10.21 16.36 -10.62
CA THR A 529 -10.77 15.14 -10.01
C THR A 529 -9.85 13.96 -10.31
N ARG A 530 -9.75 13.02 -9.36
CA ARG A 530 -8.95 11.80 -9.52
C ARG A 530 -9.84 10.62 -9.86
N ASP A 531 -9.38 9.81 -10.81
CA ASP A 531 -9.85 8.44 -11.02
C ASP A 531 -8.63 7.52 -11.09
N GLY A 532 -8.38 6.78 -10.00
CA GLY A 532 -7.12 6.06 -9.82
C GLY A 532 -5.91 6.99 -9.88
N ASN A 533 -5.01 6.75 -10.83
CA ASN A 533 -3.83 7.58 -11.10
C ASN A 533 -4.06 8.65 -12.18
N ALA A 534 -5.22 8.64 -12.84
CA ALA A 534 -5.58 9.67 -13.81
C ALA A 534 -6.13 10.90 -13.10
N ILE A 535 -5.86 12.07 -13.68
CA ILE A 535 -6.48 13.33 -13.28
C ILE A 535 -7.28 13.87 -14.46
N SER A 536 -8.45 14.43 -14.16
CA SER A 536 -9.28 15.15 -15.12
C SER A 536 -9.59 16.52 -14.56
N HIS A 537 -9.66 17.53 -15.43
CA HIS A 537 -9.96 18.89 -15.01
C HIS A 537 -11.34 18.96 -14.36
N ARG A 538 -11.47 19.82 -13.36
CA ARG A 538 -12.79 20.19 -12.85
C ARG A 538 -13.61 20.88 -13.92
N LYS A 539 -14.93 20.83 -13.78
CA LYS A 539 -15.83 21.58 -14.64
C LYS A 539 -15.56 23.08 -14.49
N PRO A 540 -15.75 23.88 -15.55
CA PRO A 540 -15.52 25.33 -15.48
C PRO A 540 -16.27 26.03 -14.33
N GLU A 541 -17.48 25.57 -14.01
CA GLU A 541 -18.31 26.07 -12.91
C GLU A 541 -17.77 25.77 -11.50
N ASP A 542 -16.97 24.72 -11.36
CA ASP A 542 -16.36 24.30 -10.09
C ASP A 542 -14.86 24.65 -10.02
N MET A 543 -14.30 25.27 -11.05
CA MET A 543 -12.86 25.46 -11.20
C MET A 543 -12.31 26.49 -10.19
N ASN A 544 -11.25 26.10 -9.50
CA ASN A 544 -10.56 26.95 -8.54
C ASN A 544 -9.40 27.70 -9.19
N LYS A 545 -9.08 28.88 -8.66
CA LYS A 545 -7.80 29.54 -8.93
C LYS A 545 -6.83 29.18 -7.81
N VAL A 546 -5.81 28.40 -8.13
CA VAL A 546 -4.87 27.88 -7.13
C VAL A 546 -3.48 28.46 -7.36
N THR A 547 -2.92 29.07 -6.32
CA THR A 547 -1.49 29.40 -6.27
C THR A 547 -0.79 28.50 -5.25
N MET A 548 0.27 27.82 -5.66
CA MET A 548 1.08 26.97 -4.78
C MET A 548 2.41 27.65 -4.48
N LEU A 549 2.67 27.95 -3.20
CA LEU A 549 3.89 28.57 -2.71
C LEU A 549 4.85 27.51 -2.13
N VAL A 550 6.01 27.35 -2.77
CA VAL A 550 7.05 26.42 -2.36
C VAL A 550 8.31 27.21 -2.01
N ARG A 551 8.81 27.03 -0.77
CA ARG A 551 9.94 27.81 -0.25
C ARG A 551 11.21 27.67 -1.09
N ASP A 552 11.53 26.47 -1.56
CA ASP A 552 12.79 26.19 -2.24
C ASP A 552 12.59 25.12 -3.33
N TYR A 553 12.44 23.86 -2.94
CA TYR A 553 12.14 22.74 -3.83
C TYR A 553 11.04 21.84 -3.24
N LEU A 554 10.41 21.04 -4.11
CA LEU A 554 9.52 19.96 -3.68
C LEU A 554 10.31 18.92 -2.91
N ALA A 555 9.81 18.50 -1.75
CA ALA A 555 10.52 17.56 -0.88
C ALA A 555 10.90 16.27 -1.65
N PRO A 556 12.07 15.66 -1.38
CA PRO A 556 12.49 14.43 -2.05
C PRO A 556 11.46 13.30 -1.86
N THR A 557 10.78 13.30 -0.72
CA THR A 557 9.73 12.33 -0.40
C THR A 557 8.42 12.50 -1.18
N VAL A 558 8.32 13.47 -2.10
CA VAL A 558 7.12 13.64 -2.96
C VAL A 558 7.11 12.53 -4.01
N LYS A 559 5.98 11.81 -4.09
CA LYS A 559 5.83 10.73 -5.07
C LYS A 559 6.00 11.24 -6.49
N PHE A 560 6.75 10.51 -7.31
CA PHE A 560 7.02 10.89 -8.70
C PHE A 560 5.73 11.15 -9.50
N GLY A 561 4.73 10.28 -9.38
CA GLY A 561 3.42 10.47 -10.03
C GLY A 561 2.71 11.75 -9.62
N ASN A 562 2.75 12.10 -8.32
CA ASN A 562 2.15 13.34 -7.81
C ASN A 562 2.91 14.57 -8.33
N LYS A 563 4.24 14.48 -8.43
CA LYS A 563 5.08 15.53 -8.99
C LYS A 563 4.78 15.77 -10.47
N LEU A 564 4.62 14.70 -11.26
CA LEU A 564 4.22 14.80 -12.67
C LEU A 564 2.86 15.47 -12.84
N GLN A 565 1.87 15.06 -12.06
CA GLN A 565 0.52 15.66 -12.10
C GLN A 565 0.53 17.14 -11.72
N LEU A 566 1.30 17.53 -10.71
CA LEU A 566 1.45 18.94 -10.35
C LEU A 566 2.07 19.75 -11.49
N TYR A 567 3.15 19.26 -12.11
CA TYR A 567 3.76 19.96 -13.24
C TYR A 567 2.84 20.01 -14.45
N GLN A 568 2.11 18.93 -14.75
CA GLN A 568 1.10 18.94 -15.78
C GLN A 568 0.06 20.05 -15.53
N CYS A 569 -0.52 20.13 -14.32
CA CYS A 569 -1.47 21.18 -13.98
C CYS A 569 -0.85 22.59 -14.05
N ALA A 570 0.43 22.74 -13.71
CA ALA A 570 1.13 24.02 -13.81
C ALA A 570 1.37 24.44 -15.27
N ASP A 571 1.83 23.52 -16.12
CA ASP A 571 2.08 23.73 -17.55
C ASP A 571 0.77 24.04 -18.30
N GLU A 572 -0.34 23.43 -17.89
CA GLU A 572 -1.69 23.70 -18.39
C GLU A 572 -2.29 25.01 -17.83
N GLY A 573 -1.59 25.70 -16.92
CA GLY A 573 -2.02 26.98 -16.34
C GLY A 573 -3.12 26.87 -15.29
N LEU A 574 -3.41 25.67 -14.79
CA LEU A 574 -4.40 25.44 -13.72
C LEU A 574 -3.86 25.81 -12.34
N ILE A 575 -2.54 25.67 -12.14
CA ILE A 575 -1.87 25.99 -10.88
C ILE A 575 -0.76 27.01 -11.14
N ASP A 576 -0.84 28.15 -10.46
CA ASP A 576 0.26 29.11 -10.37
C ASP A 576 1.30 28.60 -9.37
N LEU A 577 2.30 27.85 -9.86
CA LEU A 577 3.34 27.23 -9.04
C LEU A 577 4.54 28.18 -8.87
N ARG A 578 4.80 28.63 -7.64
CA ARG A 578 5.86 29.60 -7.34
C ARG A 578 6.89 29.08 -6.37
N PHE A 579 8.13 29.03 -6.82
CA PHE A 579 9.29 28.67 -6.00
C PHE A 579 9.99 29.92 -5.46
N GLY A 580 10.51 29.83 -4.24
CA GLY A 580 11.22 30.95 -3.61
C GLY A 580 10.32 32.07 -3.09
N GLU A 581 8.99 31.88 -3.13
CA GLU A 581 8.01 32.83 -2.60
C GLU A 581 7.34 32.29 -1.33
N GLY A 582 6.96 33.21 -0.44
CA GLY A 582 6.26 32.92 0.79
C GLY A 582 5.30 34.04 1.16
N ILE A 583 4.46 33.80 2.16
CA ILE A 583 3.51 34.80 2.67
C ILE A 583 4.24 35.70 3.65
N LYS A 584 4.13 37.01 3.45
CA LYS A 584 4.60 38.06 4.37
C LYS A 584 3.49 38.50 5.32
N GLU A 585 2.30 38.74 4.79
CA GLU A 585 1.14 39.26 5.53
C GLU A 585 -0.15 38.64 4.99
N MET A 586 -1.07 38.30 5.88
CA MET A 586 -2.41 37.82 5.54
C MET A 586 -3.45 38.91 5.82
N ARG A 587 -4.32 39.15 4.85
CA ARG A 587 -5.48 40.05 4.94
C ARG A 587 -6.75 39.26 4.67
N GLU A 588 -7.91 39.91 4.79
CA GLU A 588 -9.20 39.20 4.72
C GLU A 588 -9.43 38.48 3.38
N TYR A 589 -9.09 39.11 2.25
CA TYR A 589 -9.31 38.57 0.90
C TYR A 589 -8.05 38.54 0.02
N GLU A 590 -6.86 38.78 0.61
CA GLU A 590 -5.59 38.73 -0.09
C GLU A 590 -4.42 38.39 0.83
N VAL A 591 -3.29 38.04 0.24
CA VAL A 591 -1.99 37.96 0.91
C VAL A 591 -0.97 38.85 0.22
N VAL A 592 -0.03 39.36 1.02
CA VAL A 592 1.21 39.96 0.53
C VAL A 592 2.27 38.86 0.46
N ILE A 593 2.93 38.74 -0.68
CA ILE A 593 4.00 37.75 -0.90
C ILE A 593 5.37 38.40 -0.88
N GLU A 594 6.36 37.61 -0.45
CA GLU A 594 7.77 38.00 -0.43
C GLU A 594 8.65 36.91 -1.02
N ASN A 595 9.81 37.33 -1.52
CA ASN A 595 10.90 36.39 -1.77
C ASN A 595 11.44 35.88 -0.42
N VAL A 596 11.49 34.56 -0.26
CA VAL A 596 11.82 33.96 1.05
C VAL A 596 13.26 34.24 1.50
N VAL A 597 14.17 34.54 0.56
CA VAL A 597 15.60 34.80 0.81
C VAL A 597 15.83 36.30 1.03
N THR A 598 15.40 37.16 0.09
CA THR A 598 15.69 38.59 0.16
C THR A 598 14.75 39.36 1.07
N LYS A 599 13.61 38.77 1.45
CA LYS A 599 12.52 39.42 2.21
C LYS A 599 11.93 40.64 1.51
N GLN A 600 12.17 40.78 0.22
CA GLN A 600 11.58 41.81 -0.61
C GLN A 600 10.15 41.39 -0.98
N GLU A 601 9.22 42.31 -0.85
CA GLU A 601 7.84 42.15 -1.29
C GLU A 601 7.79 42.00 -2.81
N THR A 602 7.13 40.94 -3.28
CA THR A 602 7.04 40.61 -4.72
C THR A 602 5.67 40.87 -5.30
N GLY A 603 4.65 41.09 -4.46
CA GLY A 603 3.31 41.50 -4.89
C GLY A 603 2.21 41.09 -3.91
N THR A 604 0.98 41.10 -4.41
CA THR A 604 -0.21 40.62 -3.69
C THR A 604 -0.97 39.59 -4.52
N ILE A 605 -1.62 38.64 -3.83
CA ILE A 605 -2.46 37.60 -4.43
C ILE A 605 -3.82 37.62 -3.74
N GLN A 606 -4.88 37.74 -4.53
CA GLN A 606 -6.26 37.60 -4.04
C GLN A 606 -6.53 36.15 -3.65
N ASN A 607 -7.06 35.92 -2.46
CA ASN A 607 -7.39 34.58 -2.00
C ASN A 607 -8.46 34.57 -0.91
N ASP A 608 -9.30 33.54 -0.95
CA ASP A 608 -10.27 33.22 0.08
C ASP A 608 -9.58 32.44 1.20
N TYR A 609 -8.97 31.29 0.89
CA TYR A 609 -8.37 30.38 1.86
C TYR A 609 -6.86 30.16 1.64
N ILE A 610 -6.19 29.72 2.71
CA ILE A 610 -4.77 29.31 2.71
C ILE A 610 -4.67 27.91 3.31
N PHE A 611 -4.23 26.93 2.52
CA PHE A 611 -3.90 25.59 2.98
C PHE A 611 -2.44 25.52 3.42
N ALA A 612 -2.19 25.56 4.72
CA ALA A 612 -0.86 25.46 5.33
C ALA A 612 -0.42 24.00 5.51
N LEU A 613 -0.01 23.35 4.42
CA LEU A 613 0.33 21.92 4.36
C LEU A 613 1.83 21.68 4.51
N ILE A 614 2.40 22.24 5.59
CA ILE A 614 3.85 22.28 5.89
C ILE A 614 4.31 21.20 6.90
N GLY A 615 3.56 20.10 6.99
CA GLY A 615 3.83 18.97 7.90
C GLY A 615 3.31 19.19 9.32
N GLY A 616 3.71 18.32 10.25
CA GLY A 616 3.31 18.39 11.66
C GLY A 616 4.49 18.15 12.60
N GLU A 617 4.35 18.64 13.83
CA GLU A 617 5.27 18.36 14.94
C GLU A 617 5.12 16.90 15.35
N ARG A 618 6.20 16.12 15.26
CA ARG A 618 6.18 14.73 15.74
C ARG A 618 5.93 14.71 17.27
N PRO A 619 5.26 13.68 17.80
CA PRO A 619 4.90 13.61 19.21
C PRO A 619 6.07 13.32 20.18
N ASN A 620 7.32 13.58 19.79
CA ASN A 620 8.51 13.26 20.58
C ASN A 620 8.47 13.91 21.97
N ARG A 621 7.90 15.12 22.11
CA ARG A 621 7.76 15.79 23.41
C ARG A 621 6.84 15.05 24.38
N PHE A 622 5.86 14.32 23.86
CA PHE A 622 4.93 13.52 24.66
C PHE A 622 5.55 12.19 25.10
N LEU A 623 6.52 11.68 24.33
CA LEU A 623 7.19 10.38 24.57
C LEU A 623 8.42 10.49 25.48
N ASN A 624 8.92 11.71 25.70
CA ASN A 624 9.94 12.02 26.72
C ASN A 624 9.27 12.20 28.08
#